data_AF-A0A1Y3MSJ1-F1
#
_entry.id   AF-A0A1Y3MSJ1-F1
#
_cell.length_a   1.000
_cell.length_b   1.000
_cell.length_c   1.000
_cell.angle_alpha   90.00
_cell.angle_beta   90.00
_cell.angle_gamma   90.00
#
_symmetry.space_group_name_H-M   'P 1'
#
loop_
_entity.id
_entity.type
_entity.pdbx_description
1 polymer ?
#
loop_
_entity_poly.entity_id
_entity_poly.type
_entity_poly.pdbx_seq_one_letter_code
_entity_poly.pdbx_strand_id
1 'polypeptide(L)'
;MEKLLIEYANEKNIILKLNEKDKFNSYPLLWACDGNIEMIKLLFEYANKNNILLKINEIEDKGIYPLLLAYANEDIELAKLLFDYANENNIILDLNKKDNFYGFFPLIFGCISKNTEMMKLLIKYADKNNIILDLNKKINYGFYPMFSVCFKGNIETMKLLIEYADKKNTLLELNDNNNGYEKFPLLETCYYNNIEMIKLLIGYANKKNIVLEMNRKDCYGISPLSISCYNNNIELVKLLMKYAHQNNIILNLNDKDNDGFYPILWACSKNNIEMIKLLIEYANNNNIVLNINEKNNEGYNAFHLSIYSKNINILKILIKYANNHNIVFEVNDKDNKDNILVQAVCFSKNPELMKLIIKYADKNNIVLEMNKIDGLGCSPLLIACFENTVKMIELLMS
;
A
#
# COMPACT_ATOMS: atom_id res chain seq x y z
N MET A 1 -25.93 40.42 8.72
CA MET A 1 -26.49 40.27 10.08
C MET A 1 -25.38 40.29 11.13
N GLU A 2 -24.25 39.64 10.86
CA GLU A 2 -23.14 39.46 11.80
C GLU A 2 -22.40 40.78 12.12
N LYS A 3 -22.12 41.62 11.10
CA LYS A 3 -21.58 42.98 11.30
C LYS A 3 -22.49 43.88 12.16
N LEU A 4 -23.80 43.80 11.96
CA LEU A 4 -24.80 44.59 12.69
C LEU A 4 -24.81 44.26 14.20
N LEU A 5 -24.58 43.00 14.57
CA LEU A 5 -24.52 42.57 15.99
C LEU A 5 -23.29 43.15 16.70
N ILE A 6 -22.15 43.18 16.01
CA ILE A 6 -20.91 43.75 16.55
C ILE A 6 -20.98 45.27 16.63
N GLU A 7 -21.53 45.93 15.61
CA GLU A 7 -21.80 47.37 15.62
C GLU A 7 -22.70 47.75 16.80
N TYR A 8 -23.81 47.02 16.98
CA TYR A 8 -24.70 47.20 18.13
C TYR A 8 -24.00 46.99 19.48
N ALA A 9 -23.19 45.91 19.61
CA ALA A 9 -22.46 45.64 20.83
C ALA A 9 -21.47 46.78 21.15
N ASN A 10 -20.76 47.29 20.14
CA ASN A 10 -19.87 48.44 20.28
C ASN A 10 -20.65 49.71 20.69
N GLU A 11 -21.77 50.02 20.03
CA GLU A 11 -22.60 51.20 20.35
C GLU A 11 -23.18 51.17 21.77
N LYS A 12 -23.47 49.96 22.29
CA LYS A 12 -24.04 49.77 23.63
C LYS A 12 -23.00 49.47 24.71
N ASN A 13 -21.71 49.53 24.40
CA ASN A 13 -20.62 49.14 25.30
C ASN A 13 -20.78 47.73 25.89
N ILE A 14 -21.31 46.79 25.09
CA ILE A 14 -21.45 45.38 25.45
C ILE A 14 -20.18 44.64 25.01
N ILE A 15 -19.48 44.03 25.97
CA ILE A 15 -18.33 43.16 25.68
C ILE A 15 -18.85 41.76 25.34
N LEU A 16 -18.69 41.34 24.09
CA LEU A 16 -19.08 40.00 23.64
C LEU A 16 -18.13 38.95 24.22
N LYS A 17 -18.70 37.87 24.75
CA LYS A 17 -17.94 36.78 25.38
C LYS A 17 -17.51 35.75 24.34
N LEU A 18 -16.43 36.05 23.62
CA LEU A 18 -15.97 35.24 22.48
C LEU A 18 -15.38 33.86 22.83
N ASN A 19 -15.09 33.63 24.11
CA ASN A 19 -14.53 32.39 24.63
C ASN A 19 -15.53 31.59 25.47
N GLU A 20 -16.77 32.03 25.58
CA GLU A 20 -17.79 31.25 26.30
C GLU A 20 -18.11 29.97 25.53
N LYS A 21 -18.35 28.92 26.30
CA LYS A 21 -18.54 27.57 25.81
C LYS A 21 -19.99 27.16 25.89
N ASP A 22 -20.46 26.49 24.86
CA ASP A 22 -21.77 25.86 24.85
C ASP A 22 -21.76 24.50 25.59
N LYS A 23 -22.89 23.80 25.57
CA LYS A 23 -23.05 22.48 26.18
C LYS A 23 -22.20 21.36 25.55
N PHE A 24 -21.60 21.63 24.38
CA PHE A 24 -20.66 20.73 23.70
C PHE A 24 -19.22 21.19 23.89
N ASN A 25 -18.99 22.16 24.80
CA ASN A 25 -17.67 22.72 25.08
C ASN A 25 -17.06 23.45 23.85
N SER A 26 -17.89 23.82 22.87
CA SER A 26 -17.52 24.60 21.68
C SER A 26 -17.68 26.10 21.95
N TYR A 27 -16.98 26.94 21.18
CA TYR A 27 -16.94 28.39 21.35
C TYR A 27 -17.07 29.12 20.00
N PRO A 28 -17.45 30.41 19.96
CA PRO A 28 -17.77 31.14 18.74
C PRO A 28 -16.79 30.97 17.57
N LEU A 29 -15.48 31.04 17.84
CA LEU A 29 -14.46 30.85 16.81
C LEU A 29 -14.50 29.45 16.21
N LEU A 30 -14.65 28.41 17.04
CA LEU A 30 -14.67 27.03 16.57
C LEU A 30 -15.88 26.76 15.66
N TRP A 31 -17.05 27.31 16.00
CA TRP A 31 -18.22 27.27 15.13
C TRP A 31 -18.00 28.03 13.81
N ALA A 32 -17.31 29.17 13.84
CA ALA A 32 -17.00 29.92 12.64
C ALA A 32 -16.01 29.18 11.71
N CYS A 33 -15.11 28.37 12.28
CA CYS A 33 -14.17 27.51 11.53
C CYS A 33 -14.86 26.43 10.68
N ASP A 34 -16.17 26.19 10.86
CA ASP A 34 -16.97 25.29 10.02
C ASP A 34 -17.40 25.92 8.67
N GLY A 35 -16.65 26.91 8.18
CA GLY A 35 -16.75 27.42 6.80
C GLY A 35 -17.11 28.90 6.63
N ASN A 36 -16.96 29.75 7.64
CA ASN A 36 -17.20 31.20 7.51
C ASN A 36 -15.94 32.03 7.80
N ILE A 37 -15.07 32.16 6.79
CA ILE A 37 -13.82 32.94 6.87
C ILE A 37 -14.08 34.41 7.24
N GLU A 38 -15.13 35.02 6.70
CA GLU A 38 -15.45 36.43 6.98
C GLU A 38 -15.87 36.62 8.44
N MET A 39 -16.60 35.66 9.02
CA MET A 39 -16.88 35.64 10.47
C MET A 39 -15.59 35.50 11.28
N ILE A 40 -14.65 34.66 10.85
CA ILE A 40 -13.38 34.47 11.57
C ILE A 40 -12.56 35.77 11.58
N LYS A 41 -12.44 36.44 10.42
CA LYS A 41 -11.78 37.76 10.32
C LYS A 41 -12.45 38.77 11.25
N LEU A 42 -13.79 38.81 11.23
CA LEU A 42 -14.58 39.71 12.06
C LEU A 42 -14.39 39.44 13.56
N LEU A 43 -14.35 38.16 13.98
CA LEU A 43 -14.07 37.76 15.35
C LEU A 43 -12.65 38.15 15.79
N PHE A 44 -11.65 37.99 14.92
CA PHE A 44 -10.26 38.38 15.19
C PHE A 44 -10.13 39.90 15.35
N GLU A 45 -10.71 40.68 14.43
CA GLU A 45 -10.73 42.14 14.50
C GLU A 45 -11.39 42.63 15.80
N TYR A 46 -12.56 42.08 16.15
CA TYR A 46 -13.25 42.44 17.38
C TYR A 46 -12.44 42.07 18.62
N ALA A 47 -11.86 40.87 18.63
CA ALA A 47 -11.04 40.40 19.75
C ALA A 47 -9.84 41.31 19.98
N ASN A 48 -9.08 41.62 18.92
CA ASN A 48 -7.94 42.51 18.97
C ASN A 48 -8.34 43.92 19.44
N LYS A 49 -9.44 44.49 18.90
CA LYS A 49 -9.93 45.82 19.27
C LYS A 49 -10.32 45.93 20.76
N ASN A 50 -10.83 44.85 21.33
CA ASN A 50 -11.32 44.81 22.71
C ASN A 50 -10.34 44.14 23.69
N ASN A 51 -9.09 43.87 23.27
CA ASN A 51 -8.07 43.17 24.06
C ASN A 51 -8.55 41.82 24.61
N ILE A 52 -9.34 41.09 23.84
CA ILE A 52 -9.80 39.74 24.17
C ILE A 52 -8.84 38.74 23.52
N LEU A 53 -8.15 37.95 24.33
CA LEU A 53 -7.31 36.87 23.83
C LEU A 53 -8.18 35.65 23.48
N LEU A 54 -8.28 35.29 22.19
CA LEU A 54 -9.05 34.11 21.77
C LEU A 54 -8.33 32.81 22.15
N LYS A 55 -9.10 31.86 22.67
CA LYS A 55 -8.62 30.54 23.11
C LYS A 55 -8.47 29.55 21.95
N ILE A 56 -7.63 29.88 20.97
CA ILE A 56 -7.50 29.14 19.71
C ILE A 56 -6.85 27.74 19.81
N ASN A 57 -6.30 27.39 20.99
CA ASN A 57 -5.80 26.05 21.31
C ASN A 57 -6.81 25.20 22.10
N GLU A 58 -7.91 25.80 22.56
CA GLU A 58 -8.87 25.05 23.35
C GLU A 58 -9.61 24.05 22.47
N ILE A 59 -9.78 22.86 23.03
CA ILE A 59 -10.53 21.77 22.44
C ILE A 59 -11.97 21.80 22.92
N GLU A 60 -12.88 21.37 22.05
CA GLU A 60 -14.20 20.90 22.46
C GLU A 60 -14.15 19.46 23.00
N ASP A 61 -15.29 18.88 23.39
CA ASP A 61 -15.35 17.54 24.01
C ASP A 61 -14.76 16.45 23.13
N LYS A 62 -14.89 16.64 21.82
CA LYS A 62 -14.36 15.74 20.78
C LYS A 62 -12.86 15.90 20.52
N GLY A 63 -12.19 16.83 21.20
CA GLY A 63 -10.77 17.11 20.99
C GLY A 63 -10.48 17.96 19.75
N ILE A 64 -11.51 18.50 19.10
CA ILE A 64 -11.38 19.35 17.91
C ILE A 64 -10.99 20.76 18.32
N TYR A 65 -10.07 21.37 17.57
CA TYR A 65 -9.61 22.75 17.73
C TYR A 65 -9.45 23.43 16.36
N PRO A 66 -9.44 24.77 16.28
CA PRO A 66 -9.48 25.53 15.03
C PRO A 66 -8.43 25.10 14.00
N LEU A 67 -7.18 24.92 14.42
CA LEU A 67 -6.10 24.52 13.52
C LEU A 67 -6.33 23.11 12.97
N LEU A 68 -6.84 22.17 13.77
CA LEU A 68 -7.14 20.82 13.29
C LEU A 68 -8.21 20.85 12.21
N LEU A 69 -9.27 21.65 12.36
CA LEU A 69 -10.31 21.81 11.35
C LEU A 69 -9.76 22.40 10.04
N ALA A 70 -8.92 23.43 10.13
CA ALA A 70 -8.26 24.00 8.97
C ALA A 70 -7.48 22.92 8.19
N TYR A 71 -6.78 22.04 8.91
CA TYR A 71 -6.02 20.95 8.30
C TYR A 71 -6.89 19.80 7.78
N ALA A 72 -7.94 19.43 8.51
CA ALA A 72 -8.89 18.40 8.09
C ALA A 72 -9.64 18.79 6.80
N ASN A 73 -9.97 20.08 6.66
CA ASN A 73 -10.68 20.62 5.49
C ASN A 73 -9.74 21.06 4.35
N GLU A 74 -8.41 20.93 4.51
CA GLU A 74 -7.40 21.48 3.60
C GLU A 74 -7.59 23.00 3.33
N ASP A 75 -8.08 23.75 4.33
CA ASP A 75 -8.35 25.19 4.23
C ASP A 75 -7.09 26.02 4.53
N ILE A 76 -6.42 26.42 3.44
CA ILE A 76 -5.18 27.21 3.46
C ILE A 76 -5.40 28.62 4.00
N GLU A 77 -6.54 29.26 3.70
CA GLU A 77 -6.82 30.63 4.16
C GLU A 77 -7.05 30.64 5.67
N LEU A 78 -7.86 29.69 6.17
CA LEU A 78 -8.06 29.55 7.60
C LEU A 78 -6.76 29.23 8.35
N ALA A 79 -5.94 28.32 7.84
CA ALA A 79 -4.66 27.99 8.45
C ALA A 79 -3.75 29.23 8.56
N LYS A 80 -3.68 30.06 7.50
CA LYS A 80 -2.92 31.31 7.51
C LYS A 80 -3.46 32.31 8.53
N LEU A 81 -4.78 32.53 8.55
CA LEU A 81 -5.41 33.43 9.51
C LEU A 81 -5.13 33.00 10.97
N LEU A 82 -5.24 31.71 11.26
CA LEU A 82 -4.91 31.18 12.60
C LEU A 82 -3.44 31.38 12.96
N PHE A 83 -2.52 31.14 12.02
CA PHE A 83 -1.09 31.38 12.23
C PHE A 83 -0.76 32.85 12.44
N ASP A 84 -1.38 33.75 11.68
CA ASP A 84 -1.16 35.19 11.79
C ASP A 84 -1.69 35.72 13.13
N TYR A 85 -2.94 35.39 13.48
CA TYR A 85 -3.53 35.77 14.76
C TYR A 85 -2.71 35.24 15.96
N ALA A 86 -2.25 33.99 15.88
CA ALA A 86 -1.40 33.40 16.92
C ALA A 86 -0.08 34.16 17.08
N ASN A 87 0.59 34.50 15.96
CA ASN A 87 1.83 35.26 15.98
C ASN A 87 1.64 36.69 16.53
N GLU A 88 0.58 37.38 16.11
CA GLU A 88 0.26 38.75 16.56
C GLU A 88 -0.01 38.82 18.07
N ASN A 89 -0.64 37.78 18.62
CA ASN A 89 -1.04 37.71 20.02
C ASN A 89 -0.09 36.87 20.90
N ASN A 90 1.08 36.49 20.39
CA ASN A 90 2.08 35.66 21.09
C ASN A 90 1.51 34.33 21.63
N ILE A 91 0.59 33.71 20.88
CA ILE A 91 0.05 32.39 21.17
C ILE A 91 0.90 31.35 20.44
N ILE A 92 1.37 30.34 21.16
CA ILE A 92 2.03 29.17 20.58
C ILE A 92 0.98 28.10 20.31
N LEU A 93 0.72 27.78 19.04
CA LEU A 93 -0.23 26.72 18.67
C LEU A 93 0.32 25.32 19.00
N ASP A 94 -0.51 24.43 19.53
CA ASP A 94 -0.13 23.03 19.74
C ASP A 94 -0.29 22.21 18.44
N LEU A 95 0.79 22.06 17.69
CA LEU A 95 0.81 21.36 16.40
C LEU A 95 0.78 19.82 16.53
N ASN A 96 1.02 19.29 17.73
CA ASN A 96 1.12 17.86 17.99
C ASN A 96 -0.07 17.32 18.80
N LYS A 97 -1.03 18.19 19.14
CA LYS A 97 -2.23 17.79 19.87
C LYS A 97 -3.09 16.87 19.04
N LYS A 98 -3.42 15.72 19.62
CA LYS A 98 -4.37 14.78 19.05
C LYS A 98 -5.81 15.16 19.38
N ASP A 99 -6.73 14.92 18.45
CA ASP A 99 -8.16 14.84 18.78
C ASP A 99 -8.47 13.62 19.67
N ASN A 100 -9.69 13.57 20.21
CA ASN A 100 -10.11 12.50 21.12
C ASN A 100 -10.76 11.31 20.41
N PHE A 101 -11.07 11.39 19.11
CA PHE A 101 -11.75 10.33 18.37
C PHE A 101 -10.78 9.33 17.75
N TYR A 102 -9.98 9.82 16.82
CA TYR A 102 -9.07 9.02 16.01
C TYR A 102 -7.63 9.38 16.30
N GLY A 103 -7.40 10.45 17.06
CA GLY A 103 -6.08 10.91 17.41
C GLY A 103 -5.36 11.63 16.28
N PHE A 104 -6.08 12.26 15.34
CA PHE A 104 -5.47 13.08 14.30
C PHE A 104 -4.86 14.33 14.89
N PHE A 105 -3.82 14.80 14.21
CA PHE A 105 -3.11 16.05 14.49
C PHE A 105 -2.65 16.66 13.15
N PRO A 106 -2.36 17.98 13.09
CA PRO A 106 -2.13 18.70 11.84
C PRO A 106 -1.15 18.05 10.87
N LEU A 107 -0.05 17.49 11.37
CA LEU A 107 0.96 16.85 10.53
C LEU A 107 0.42 15.66 9.73
N ILE A 108 -0.48 14.85 10.30
CA ILE A 108 -1.08 13.71 9.56
C ILE A 108 -1.89 14.21 8.37
N PHE A 109 -2.71 15.25 8.57
CA PHE A 109 -3.45 15.89 7.50
C PHE A 109 -2.52 16.53 6.46
N GLY A 110 -1.44 17.18 6.89
CA GLY A 110 -0.39 17.68 5.99
C GLY A 110 0.25 16.56 5.15
N CYS A 111 0.43 15.37 5.73
CA CYS A 111 0.98 14.20 5.05
C CYS A 111 0.04 13.56 4.01
N ILE A 112 -1.28 13.60 4.26
CA ILE A 112 -2.29 13.01 3.35
C ILE A 112 -2.96 14.03 2.42
N SER A 113 -2.70 15.33 2.61
CA SER A 113 -3.24 16.39 1.77
C SER A 113 -2.76 16.23 0.32
N LYS A 114 -3.63 16.61 -0.61
CA LYS A 114 -3.27 16.66 -2.04
C LYS A 114 -2.30 17.80 -2.31
N ASN A 115 -2.41 18.90 -1.56
CA ASN A 115 -1.60 20.09 -1.75
C ASN A 115 -0.47 20.19 -0.72
N THR A 116 0.76 20.27 -1.20
CA THR A 116 1.96 20.42 -0.34
C THR A 116 2.00 21.73 0.44
N GLU A 117 1.18 22.73 0.08
CA GLU A 117 1.10 24.01 0.77
C GLU A 117 0.72 23.85 2.25
N MET A 118 -0.20 22.93 2.59
CA MET A 118 -0.55 22.68 4.00
C MET A 118 0.67 22.21 4.80
N MET A 119 1.45 21.28 4.23
CA MET A 119 2.69 20.82 4.85
C MET A 119 3.73 21.95 5.00
N LYS A 120 3.90 22.77 3.95
CA LYS A 120 4.83 23.92 3.95
C LYS A 120 4.45 24.96 5.01
N LEU A 121 3.17 25.29 5.14
CA LEU A 121 2.67 26.21 6.15
C LEU A 121 2.91 25.67 7.56
N LEU A 122 2.65 24.37 7.80
CA LEU A 122 2.90 23.74 9.10
C LEU A 122 4.38 23.82 9.49
N ILE A 123 5.27 23.43 8.57
CA ILE A 123 6.73 23.46 8.77
C ILE A 123 7.20 24.89 9.04
N LYS A 124 6.74 25.86 8.24
CA LYS A 124 7.11 27.28 8.39
C LYS A 124 6.72 27.83 9.76
N TYR A 125 5.49 27.56 10.21
CA TYR A 125 5.04 28.00 11.52
C TYR A 125 5.79 27.30 12.66
N ALA A 126 6.03 25.98 12.52
CA ALA A 126 6.80 25.21 13.49
C ALA A 126 8.24 25.74 13.63
N ASP A 127 8.91 26.03 12.52
CA ASP A 127 10.26 26.59 12.51
C ASP A 127 10.33 27.99 13.12
N LYS A 128 9.38 28.87 12.79
CA LYS A 128 9.32 30.23 13.33
C LYS A 128 9.17 30.23 14.85
N ASN A 129 8.39 29.28 15.39
CA ASN A 129 8.04 29.20 16.81
C ASN A 129 8.84 28.14 17.58
N ASN A 130 9.91 27.58 16.99
CA ASN A 130 10.75 26.54 17.60
C ASN A 130 9.97 25.30 18.09
N ILE A 131 8.90 24.93 17.38
CA ILE A 131 8.10 23.73 17.66
C ILE A 131 8.70 22.56 16.89
N ILE A 132 8.90 21.44 17.58
CA ILE A 132 9.32 20.17 16.98
C ILE A 132 8.05 19.38 16.63
N LEU A 133 7.82 19.12 15.34
CA LEU A 133 6.72 18.26 14.90
C LEU A 133 7.02 16.80 15.25
N ASP A 134 6.03 16.08 15.75
CA ASP A 134 6.16 14.67 16.14
C ASP A 134 6.03 13.74 14.92
N LEU A 135 7.18 13.44 14.30
CA LEU A 135 7.27 12.77 13.00
C LEU A 135 6.94 11.28 13.03
N ASN A 136 6.87 10.66 14.21
CA ASN A 136 6.61 9.23 14.37
C ASN A 136 5.35 8.95 15.22
N LYS A 137 4.58 10.00 15.57
CA LYS A 137 3.36 9.83 16.35
C LYS A 137 2.32 9.04 15.56
N LYS A 138 1.89 7.91 16.12
CA LYS A 138 0.76 7.13 15.59
C LYS A 138 -0.58 7.71 16.03
N ILE A 139 -1.56 7.76 15.13
CA ILE A 139 -2.98 7.94 15.47
C ILE A 139 -3.59 6.60 15.93
N ASN A 140 -4.86 6.57 16.33
CA ASN A 140 -5.49 5.37 16.91
C ASN A 140 -5.53 4.17 15.93
N TYR A 141 -5.64 4.41 14.62
CA TYR A 141 -5.53 3.39 13.57
C TYR A 141 -4.08 2.98 13.24
N GLY A 142 -3.10 3.52 13.95
CA GLY A 142 -1.68 3.23 13.74
C GLY A 142 -1.05 3.97 12.57
N PHE A 143 -1.76 4.89 11.89
CA PHE A 143 -1.15 5.72 10.85
C PHE A 143 -0.23 6.75 11.50
N TYR A 144 0.91 7.00 10.88
CA TYR A 144 1.91 7.96 11.32
C TYR A 144 2.52 8.64 10.08
N PRO A 145 3.23 9.77 10.22
CA PRO A 145 3.61 10.62 9.09
C PRO A 145 4.24 9.90 7.90
N MET A 146 5.26 9.05 8.11
CA MET A 146 5.91 8.29 7.04
C MET A 146 4.95 7.31 6.34
N PHE A 147 4.14 6.57 7.11
CA PHE A 147 3.12 5.69 6.53
C PHE A 147 2.07 6.49 5.74
N SER A 148 1.61 7.62 6.28
CA SER A 148 0.62 8.50 5.66
C SER A 148 1.08 9.07 4.31
N VAL A 149 2.34 9.51 4.19
CA VAL A 149 2.88 9.99 2.89
C VAL A 149 3.02 8.84 1.89
N CYS A 150 3.41 7.64 2.34
CA CYS A 150 3.51 6.45 1.50
C CYS A 150 2.14 6.00 0.98
N PHE A 151 1.13 5.96 1.86
CA PHE A 151 -0.26 5.66 1.52
C PHE A 151 -0.83 6.67 0.53
N LYS A 152 -0.56 7.97 0.74
CA LYS A 152 -1.06 9.01 -0.18
C LYS A 152 -0.31 9.03 -1.51
N GLY A 153 0.97 8.69 -1.50
CA GLY A 153 1.83 8.67 -2.69
C GLY A 153 2.34 10.05 -3.14
N ASN A 154 2.24 11.09 -2.31
CA ASN A 154 2.70 12.44 -2.67
C ASN A 154 4.22 12.59 -2.50
N ILE A 155 4.93 12.55 -3.63
CA ILE A 155 6.40 12.64 -3.72
C ILE A 155 6.96 13.92 -3.11
N GLU A 156 6.31 15.07 -3.33
CA GLU A 156 6.79 16.35 -2.83
C GLU A 156 6.62 16.43 -1.31
N THR A 157 5.50 15.94 -0.78
CA THR A 157 5.28 15.85 0.68
C THR A 157 6.29 14.90 1.34
N MET A 158 6.63 13.78 0.70
CA MET A 158 7.68 12.88 1.18
C MET A 158 9.04 13.59 1.25
N LYS A 159 9.41 14.37 0.23
CA LYS A 159 10.66 15.16 0.22
C LYS A 159 10.67 16.19 1.35
N LEU A 160 9.57 16.92 1.56
CA LEU A 160 9.43 17.88 2.66
C LEU A 160 9.54 17.21 4.03
N LEU A 161 8.93 16.03 4.22
CA LEU A 161 9.03 15.27 5.47
C LEU A 161 10.47 14.84 5.76
N ILE A 162 11.18 14.32 4.74
CA ILE A 162 12.59 13.93 4.84
C ILE A 162 13.47 15.15 5.16
N GLU A 163 13.30 16.25 4.44
CA GLU A 163 14.07 17.49 4.66
C GLU A 163 13.87 18.02 6.08
N TYR A 164 12.63 18.06 6.55
CA TYR A 164 12.32 18.50 7.91
C TYR A 164 12.93 17.56 8.95
N ALA A 165 12.84 16.25 8.76
CA ALA A 165 13.44 15.25 9.64
C ALA A 165 14.96 15.41 9.72
N ASP A 166 15.63 15.62 8.59
CA ASP A 166 17.07 15.89 8.54
C ASP A 166 17.42 17.19 9.25
N LYS A 167 16.66 18.27 9.00
CA LYS A 167 16.86 19.58 9.65
C LYS A 167 16.73 19.52 11.16
N LYS A 168 15.81 18.72 11.69
CA LYS A 168 15.59 18.55 13.14
C LYS A 168 16.38 17.39 13.75
N ASN A 169 17.17 16.69 12.95
CA ASN A 169 17.91 15.50 13.36
C ASN A 169 17.00 14.41 13.99
N THR A 170 15.81 14.24 13.43
CA THR A 170 14.84 13.22 13.85
C THR A 170 14.90 12.03 12.88
N LEU A 171 14.95 10.82 13.42
CA LEU A 171 14.91 9.59 12.62
C LEU A 171 13.45 9.25 12.27
N LEU A 172 13.12 9.08 10.99
CA LEU A 172 11.79 8.64 10.56
C LEU A 172 11.68 7.12 10.71
N GLU A 173 10.57 6.67 11.28
CA GLU A 173 10.23 5.25 11.38
C GLU A 173 9.80 4.72 10.00
N LEU A 174 10.44 3.67 9.49
CA LEU A 174 10.20 3.15 8.14
C LEU A 174 9.58 1.75 8.10
N ASN A 175 9.66 1.01 9.20
CA ASN A 175 9.29 -0.41 9.25
C ASN A 175 8.06 -0.65 10.12
N ASP A 176 7.69 0.29 10.97
CA ASP A 176 6.51 0.12 11.80
C ASP A 176 5.22 -0.01 10.98
N ASN A 177 4.22 -0.71 11.51
CA ASN A 177 2.96 -0.95 10.82
C ASN A 177 1.83 -0.05 11.33
N ASN A 178 0.78 0.04 10.51
CA ASN A 178 -0.52 0.44 10.99
C ASN A 178 -1.16 -0.68 11.83
N ASN A 179 -2.13 -0.31 12.65
CA ASN A 179 -2.79 -1.25 13.56
C ASN A 179 -3.89 -2.08 12.87
N GLY A 180 -4.34 -1.65 11.68
CA GLY A 180 -5.51 -2.25 11.02
C GLY A 180 -5.19 -3.50 10.21
N TYR A 181 -4.26 -3.38 9.25
CA TYR A 181 -3.94 -4.45 8.30
C TYR A 181 -2.48 -4.90 8.42
N GLU A 182 -1.75 -4.43 9.43
CA GLU A 182 -0.31 -4.64 9.57
C GLU A 182 0.54 -4.15 8.38
N LYS A 183 0.01 -3.19 7.61
CA LYS A 183 0.76 -2.59 6.50
C LYS A 183 1.80 -1.62 7.01
N PHE A 184 2.94 -1.58 6.34
CA PHE A 184 4.09 -0.73 6.65
C PHE A 184 4.52 0.05 5.39
N PRO A 185 5.31 1.14 5.52
CA PRO A 185 5.62 2.06 4.42
C PRO A 185 6.04 1.39 3.11
N LEU A 186 7.03 0.50 3.15
CA LEU A 186 7.51 -0.20 1.94
C LEU A 186 6.38 -0.99 1.26
N LEU A 187 5.65 -1.80 2.02
CA LEU A 187 4.56 -2.61 1.46
C LEU A 187 3.45 -1.74 0.86
N GLU A 188 3.05 -0.66 1.54
CA GLU A 188 2.03 0.27 1.02
C GLU A 188 2.45 0.89 -0.32
N THR A 189 3.72 1.32 -0.43
CA THR A 189 4.22 1.86 -1.70
C THR A 189 4.30 0.82 -2.83
N CYS A 190 4.57 -0.45 -2.50
CA CYS A 190 4.51 -1.57 -3.45
C CYS A 190 3.08 -1.87 -3.91
N TYR A 191 2.08 -1.78 -3.02
CA TYR A 191 0.66 -1.91 -3.37
C TYR A 191 0.25 -0.91 -4.46
N TYR A 192 0.61 0.36 -4.28
CA TYR A 192 0.33 1.42 -5.26
C TYR A 192 1.30 1.47 -6.43
N ASN A 193 2.27 0.55 -6.49
CA ASN A 193 3.25 0.45 -7.56
C ASN A 193 4.04 1.75 -7.81
N ASN A 194 4.31 2.52 -6.73
CA ASN A 194 4.94 3.83 -6.83
C ASN A 194 6.47 3.72 -6.74
N ILE A 195 7.12 3.50 -7.89
CA ILE A 195 8.57 3.33 -8.00
C ILE A 195 9.34 4.53 -7.43
N GLU A 196 8.90 5.76 -7.69
CA GLU A 196 9.61 6.96 -7.22
C GLU A 196 9.57 7.05 -5.69
N MET A 197 8.42 6.77 -5.08
CA MET A 197 8.30 6.73 -3.62
C MET A 197 9.21 5.66 -3.00
N ILE A 198 9.32 4.48 -3.63
CA ILE A 198 10.20 3.40 -3.17
C ILE A 198 11.67 3.82 -3.28
N LYS A 199 12.05 4.50 -4.37
CA LYS A 199 13.41 5.05 -4.53
C LYS A 199 13.73 6.09 -3.43
N LEU A 200 12.76 6.94 -3.05
CA LEU A 200 12.92 7.88 -1.94
C LEU A 200 13.05 7.16 -0.58
N LEU A 201 12.21 6.15 -0.33
CA LEU A 201 12.25 5.36 0.90
C LEU A 201 13.59 4.63 1.05
N ILE A 202 14.06 3.94 0.00
CA ILE A 202 15.38 3.29 -0.06
C ILE A 202 16.50 4.32 0.12
N GLY A 203 16.41 5.48 -0.53
CA GLY A 203 17.42 6.54 -0.43
C GLY A 203 17.56 7.05 1.01
N TYR A 204 16.44 7.29 1.69
CA TYR A 204 16.43 7.70 3.09
C TYR A 204 16.95 6.58 4.01
N ALA A 205 16.48 5.34 3.80
CA ALA A 205 16.92 4.17 4.56
C ALA A 205 18.45 3.99 4.49
N ASN A 206 19.03 4.02 3.29
CA ASN A 206 20.47 3.95 3.09
C ASN A 206 21.21 5.13 3.75
N LYS A 207 20.70 6.36 3.61
CA LYS A 207 21.31 7.56 4.23
C LYS A 207 21.37 7.45 5.75
N LYS A 208 20.37 6.81 6.38
CA LYS A 208 20.26 6.67 7.83
C LYS A 208 20.68 5.30 8.36
N ASN A 209 21.19 4.41 7.50
CA ASN A 209 21.55 3.03 7.84
C ASN A 209 20.38 2.23 8.46
N ILE A 210 19.17 2.43 7.94
CA ILE A 210 17.97 1.65 8.31
C ILE A 210 17.82 0.50 7.32
N VAL A 211 17.66 -0.72 7.84
CA VAL A 211 17.36 -1.90 7.02
C VAL A 211 15.86 -2.03 6.86
N LEU A 212 15.35 -1.99 5.62
CA LEU A 212 13.93 -2.17 5.34
C LEU A 212 13.50 -3.64 5.48
N GLU A 213 12.33 -3.89 6.07
CA GLU A 213 11.77 -5.24 6.26
C GLU A 213 11.18 -5.83 4.96
N MET A 214 12.05 -6.27 4.05
CA MET A 214 11.66 -6.72 2.70
C MET A 214 10.78 -7.97 2.64
N ASN A 215 10.84 -8.83 3.66
CA ASN A 215 10.10 -10.10 3.72
C ASN A 215 8.89 -10.05 4.66
N ARG A 216 8.67 -8.94 5.36
CA ARG A 216 7.52 -8.83 6.24
C ARG A 216 6.23 -8.89 5.42
N LYS A 217 5.23 -9.53 6.00
CA LYS A 217 3.90 -9.70 5.45
C LYS A 217 2.89 -8.86 6.22
N ASP A 218 1.80 -8.49 5.55
CA ASP A 218 0.61 -7.95 6.21
C ASP A 218 -0.32 -9.07 6.71
N CYS A 219 -1.49 -8.71 7.23
CA CYS A 219 -2.49 -9.67 7.72
C CYS A 219 -3.07 -10.59 6.62
N TYR A 220 -2.83 -10.28 5.35
CA TYR A 220 -3.22 -11.11 4.20
C TYR A 220 -2.08 -12.04 3.74
N GLY A 221 -0.95 -12.05 4.45
CA GLY A 221 0.23 -12.82 4.06
C GLY A 221 0.99 -12.21 2.87
N ILE A 222 0.70 -10.97 2.48
CA ILE A 222 1.27 -10.33 1.31
C ILE A 222 2.59 -9.64 1.67
N SER A 223 3.67 -10.02 0.98
CA SER A 223 4.99 -9.38 1.08
C SER A 223 5.20 -8.34 -0.03
N PRO A 224 6.17 -7.41 0.12
CA PRO A 224 6.55 -6.49 -0.96
C PRO A 224 6.86 -7.18 -2.29
N LEU A 225 7.54 -8.33 -2.26
CA LEU A 225 7.81 -9.10 -3.47
C LEU A 225 6.52 -9.69 -4.07
N SER A 226 5.65 -10.28 -3.24
CA SER A 226 4.41 -10.92 -3.71
C SER A 226 3.50 -9.92 -4.42
N ILE A 227 3.22 -8.76 -3.81
CA ILE A 227 2.37 -7.73 -4.43
C ILE A 227 3.00 -7.15 -5.71
N SER A 228 4.33 -7.07 -5.78
CA SER A 228 5.04 -6.60 -6.97
C SER A 228 4.92 -7.59 -8.14
N CYS A 229 4.94 -8.90 -7.85
CA CYS A 229 4.66 -9.94 -8.83
C CYS A 229 3.18 -9.94 -9.26
N TYR A 230 2.24 -9.75 -8.33
CA TYR A 230 0.81 -9.58 -8.63
C TYR A 230 0.54 -8.38 -9.56
N ASN A 231 1.17 -7.24 -9.26
CA ASN A 231 1.11 -6.03 -10.09
C ASN A 231 1.86 -6.18 -11.43
N ASN A 232 2.57 -7.30 -11.61
CA ASN A 232 3.33 -7.63 -12.81
C ASN A 232 4.37 -6.57 -13.20
N ASN A 233 4.94 -5.86 -12.21
CA ASN A 233 5.91 -4.80 -12.45
C ASN A 233 7.35 -5.30 -12.31
N ILE A 234 8.00 -5.53 -13.46
CA ILE A 234 9.40 -5.98 -13.54
C ILE A 234 10.39 -4.97 -12.94
N GLU A 235 10.20 -3.66 -13.19
CA GLU A 235 11.10 -2.64 -12.65
C GLU A 235 11.08 -2.65 -11.12
N LEU A 236 9.88 -2.79 -10.54
CA LEU A 236 9.71 -2.86 -9.10
C LEU A 236 10.41 -4.10 -8.52
N VAL A 237 10.19 -5.28 -9.11
CA VAL A 237 10.85 -6.51 -8.63
C VAL A 237 12.38 -6.41 -8.73
N LYS A 238 12.91 -5.87 -9.84
CA LYS A 238 14.36 -5.62 -9.99
C LYS A 238 14.88 -4.64 -8.92
N LEU A 239 14.12 -3.60 -8.60
CA LEU A 239 14.48 -2.63 -7.56
C LEU A 239 14.54 -3.29 -6.17
N LEU A 240 13.54 -4.10 -5.81
CA LEU A 240 13.50 -4.83 -4.54
C LEU A 240 14.66 -5.84 -4.44
N MET A 241 14.90 -6.62 -5.48
CA MET A 241 16.02 -7.58 -5.54
C MET A 241 17.38 -6.90 -5.40
N LYS A 242 17.56 -5.74 -6.05
CA LYS A 242 18.79 -4.96 -5.95
C LYS A 242 19.02 -4.48 -4.52
N TYR A 243 18.00 -3.90 -3.88
CA TYR A 243 18.10 -3.46 -2.49
C TYR A 243 18.40 -4.62 -1.55
N ALA A 244 17.72 -5.76 -1.74
CA ALA A 244 17.94 -6.96 -0.95
C ALA A 244 19.39 -7.46 -1.06
N HIS A 245 19.93 -7.54 -2.28
CA HIS A 245 21.32 -7.91 -2.52
C HIS A 245 22.31 -6.96 -1.83
N GLN A 246 22.09 -5.64 -1.93
CA GLN A 246 22.95 -4.62 -1.31
C GLN A 246 22.97 -4.68 0.22
N ASN A 247 21.91 -5.21 0.84
CA ASN A 247 21.75 -5.31 2.29
C ASN A 247 21.86 -6.76 2.81
N ASN A 248 22.34 -7.70 1.99
CA ASN A 248 22.45 -9.13 2.34
C ASN A 248 21.12 -9.76 2.82
N ILE A 249 20.00 -9.33 2.23
CA ILE A 249 18.67 -9.87 2.49
C ILE A 249 18.35 -10.91 1.41
N ILE A 250 17.90 -12.09 1.83
CA ILE A 250 17.39 -13.14 0.94
C ILE A 250 15.86 -12.99 0.87
N LEU A 251 15.31 -12.72 -0.31
CA LEU A 251 13.86 -12.56 -0.49
C LEU A 251 13.14 -13.91 -0.48
N ASN A 252 12.00 -13.98 0.21
CA ASN A 252 11.19 -15.19 0.30
C ASN A 252 10.38 -15.41 -0.98
N LEU A 253 10.80 -16.38 -1.80
CA LEU A 253 10.18 -16.70 -3.10
C LEU A 253 9.07 -17.77 -3.04
N ASN A 254 8.99 -18.51 -1.94
CA ASN A 254 8.07 -19.64 -1.75
C ASN A 254 6.96 -19.37 -0.74
N ASP A 255 7.01 -18.19 -0.12
CA ASP A 255 6.05 -17.77 0.88
C ASP A 255 4.68 -17.55 0.25
N LYS A 256 3.68 -18.27 0.77
CA LYS A 256 2.29 -18.10 0.35
C LYS A 256 1.64 -16.89 1.03
N ASP A 257 0.75 -16.23 0.30
CA ASP A 257 -0.28 -15.34 0.85
C ASP A 257 -1.52 -16.13 1.29
N ASN A 258 -2.54 -15.44 1.80
CA ASN A 258 -3.76 -16.08 2.31
C ASN A 258 -4.58 -16.80 1.23
N ASP A 259 -4.39 -16.48 -0.06
CA ASP A 259 -5.00 -17.19 -1.19
C ASP A 259 -4.14 -18.38 -1.66
N GLY A 260 -3.00 -18.60 -1.00
CA GLY A 260 -2.06 -19.67 -1.32
C GLY A 260 -1.13 -19.33 -2.50
N PHE A 261 -1.16 -18.10 -3.01
CA PHE A 261 -0.27 -17.68 -4.08
C PHE A 261 1.12 -17.29 -3.54
N TYR A 262 2.14 -17.52 -4.36
CA TYR A 262 3.53 -17.17 -4.10
C TYR A 262 4.12 -16.55 -5.39
N PRO A 263 5.25 -15.81 -5.32
CA PRO A 263 5.74 -14.97 -6.42
C PRO A 263 5.72 -15.58 -7.84
N ILE A 264 6.22 -16.82 -8.02
CA ILE A 264 6.23 -17.45 -9.36
C ILE A 264 4.84 -17.87 -9.82
N LEU A 265 3.92 -18.20 -8.90
CA LEU A 265 2.54 -18.52 -9.23
C LEU A 265 1.80 -17.27 -9.72
N TRP A 266 2.01 -16.11 -9.08
CA TRP A 266 1.54 -14.83 -9.60
C TRP A 266 2.10 -14.52 -10.99
N ALA A 267 3.40 -14.73 -11.22
CA ALA A 267 4.00 -14.51 -12.53
C ALA A 267 3.41 -15.42 -13.62
N CYS A 268 3.09 -16.67 -13.28
CA CYS A 268 2.42 -17.62 -14.19
C CYS A 268 0.97 -17.19 -14.49
N SER A 269 0.20 -16.78 -13.48
CA SER A 269 -1.19 -16.31 -13.69
C SER A 269 -1.26 -15.04 -14.54
N LYS A 270 -0.26 -14.16 -14.44
CA LYS A 270 -0.12 -12.96 -15.28
C LYS A 270 0.52 -13.24 -16.65
N ASN A 271 0.85 -14.50 -16.96
CA ASN A 271 1.45 -14.92 -18.22
C ASN A 271 2.76 -14.17 -18.56
N ASN A 272 3.55 -13.77 -17.56
CA ASN A 272 4.75 -12.95 -17.77
C ASN A 272 6.04 -13.79 -17.73
N ILE A 273 6.55 -14.11 -18.92
CA ILE A 273 7.80 -14.86 -19.10
C ILE A 273 9.02 -14.14 -18.52
N GLU A 274 9.10 -12.81 -18.64
CA GLU A 274 10.25 -12.05 -18.10
C GLU A 274 10.28 -12.14 -16.57
N MET A 275 9.11 -12.00 -15.93
CA MET A 275 9.00 -12.10 -14.46
C MET A 275 9.41 -13.50 -13.99
N ILE A 276 8.95 -14.55 -14.67
CA ILE A 276 9.31 -15.95 -14.34
C ILE A 276 10.82 -16.15 -14.45
N LYS A 277 11.44 -15.68 -15.53
CA LYS A 277 12.90 -15.78 -15.71
C LYS A 277 13.65 -15.03 -14.62
N LEU A 278 13.20 -13.82 -14.28
CA LEU A 278 13.80 -13.00 -13.23
C LEU A 278 13.74 -13.69 -11.85
N LEU A 279 12.60 -14.29 -11.50
CA LEU A 279 12.43 -15.02 -10.25
C LEU A 279 13.30 -16.29 -10.21
N ILE A 280 13.38 -17.04 -11.31
CA ILE A 280 14.25 -18.23 -11.44
C ILE A 280 15.73 -17.84 -11.30
N GLU A 281 16.16 -16.76 -11.96
CA GLU A 281 17.53 -16.27 -11.88
C GLU A 281 17.89 -15.88 -10.44
N TYR A 282 17.04 -15.09 -9.79
CA TYR A 282 17.25 -14.71 -8.39
C TYR A 282 17.28 -15.95 -7.48
N ALA A 283 16.40 -16.92 -7.69
CA ALA A 283 16.38 -18.17 -6.93
C ALA A 283 17.70 -18.95 -7.08
N ASN A 284 18.17 -19.14 -8.30
CA ASN A 284 19.43 -19.84 -8.58
C ASN A 284 20.63 -19.11 -7.95
N ASN A 285 20.70 -17.79 -8.07
CA ASN A 285 21.80 -16.99 -7.52
C ASN A 285 21.87 -17.02 -5.98
N ASN A 286 20.74 -17.30 -5.32
CA ASN A 286 20.64 -17.38 -3.86
C ASN A 286 20.43 -18.81 -3.34
N ASN A 287 20.62 -19.83 -4.18
CA ASN A 287 20.43 -21.25 -3.84
C ASN A 287 19.05 -21.57 -3.25
N ILE A 288 17.99 -20.93 -3.77
CA ILE A 288 16.61 -21.17 -3.41
C ILE A 288 15.99 -22.15 -4.41
N VAL A 289 15.41 -23.24 -3.90
CA VAL A 289 14.59 -24.16 -4.70
C VAL A 289 13.16 -23.65 -4.71
N LEU A 290 12.61 -23.37 -5.90
CA LEU A 290 11.25 -22.85 -6.06
C LEU A 290 10.22 -23.98 -5.93
N ASN A 291 9.17 -23.73 -5.16
CA ASN A 291 8.09 -24.68 -4.88
C ASN A 291 7.07 -24.78 -6.03
N ILE A 292 7.51 -25.09 -7.24
CA ILE A 292 6.68 -25.06 -8.46
C ILE A 292 5.51 -26.09 -8.48
N ASN A 293 5.55 -27.11 -7.63
CA ASN A 293 4.47 -28.10 -7.47
C ASN A 293 3.41 -27.67 -6.45
N GLU A 294 3.73 -26.76 -5.55
CA GLU A 294 2.80 -26.31 -4.52
C GLU A 294 1.60 -25.60 -5.15
N LYS A 295 0.41 -25.99 -4.67
CA LYS A 295 -0.87 -25.43 -5.12
C LYS A 295 -1.27 -24.23 -4.28
N ASN A 296 -1.99 -23.28 -4.89
CA ASN A 296 -2.77 -22.28 -4.18
C ASN A 296 -4.08 -22.88 -3.63
N ASN A 297 -4.90 -22.05 -2.99
CA ASN A 297 -6.19 -22.48 -2.43
C ASN A 297 -7.21 -22.89 -3.52
N GLU A 298 -6.96 -22.53 -4.77
CA GLU A 298 -7.75 -22.98 -5.93
C GLU A 298 -7.24 -24.31 -6.51
N GLY A 299 -6.23 -24.94 -5.91
CA GLY A 299 -5.67 -26.22 -6.39
C GLY A 299 -4.75 -26.07 -7.61
N TYR A 300 -4.34 -24.87 -7.99
CA TYR A 300 -3.45 -24.64 -9.12
C TYR A 300 -2.01 -24.44 -8.66
N ASN A 301 -1.09 -25.17 -9.29
CA ASN A 301 0.36 -24.91 -9.21
C ASN A 301 0.86 -24.20 -10.48
N ALA A 302 2.16 -23.92 -10.57
CA ALA A 302 2.74 -23.20 -11.72
C ALA A 302 2.49 -23.93 -13.05
N PHE A 303 2.46 -25.26 -13.01
CA PHE A 303 2.23 -26.11 -14.16
C PHE A 303 0.78 -25.99 -14.68
N HIS A 304 -0.22 -26.09 -13.79
CA HIS A 304 -1.63 -25.86 -14.11
C HIS A 304 -1.84 -24.49 -14.76
N LEU A 305 -1.32 -23.42 -14.15
CA LEU A 305 -1.49 -22.05 -14.66
C LEU A 305 -0.86 -21.84 -16.04
N SER A 306 0.27 -22.49 -16.33
CA SER A 306 0.91 -22.42 -17.66
C SER A 306 0.06 -23.02 -18.78
N ILE A 307 -0.80 -23.99 -18.44
CA ILE A 307 -1.72 -24.65 -19.38
C ILE A 307 -2.96 -23.79 -19.60
N TYR A 308 -3.56 -23.28 -18.53
CA TYR A 308 -4.73 -22.39 -18.63
C TYR A 308 -4.39 -21.07 -19.33
N SER A 309 -3.18 -20.55 -19.17
CA SER A 309 -2.71 -19.38 -19.93
C SER A 309 -2.40 -19.68 -21.41
N LYS A 310 -2.42 -20.96 -21.81
CA LYS A 310 -2.10 -21.47 -23.15
C LYS A 310 -0.69 -21.07 -23.64
N ASN A 311 0.22 -20.76 -22.72
CA ASN A 311 1.56 -20.29 -23.06
C ASN A 311 2.60 -21.42 -22.91
N ILE A 312 2.86 -22.10 -24.03
CA ILE A 312 3.84 -23.19 -24.12
C ILE A 312 5.24 -22.76 -23.67
N ASN A 313 5.62 -21.49 -23.86
CA ASN A 313 6.95 -21.03 -23.49
C ASN A 313 7.14 -21.00 -21.96
N ILE A 314 6.10 -20.65 -21.20
CA ILE A 314 6.13 -20.74 -19.73
C ILE A 314 6.35 -22.19 -19.32
N LEU A 315 5.57 -23.11 -19.89
CA LEU A 315 5.70 -24.54 -19.60
C LEU A 315 7.12 -25.05 -19.92
N LYS A 316 7.68 -24.70 -21.08
CA LYS A 316 9.06 -25.07 -21.46
C LYS A 316 10.09 -24.54 -20.46
N ILE A 317 9.92 -23.32 -19.95
CA ILE A 317 10.80 -22.73 -18.92
C ILE A 317 10.68 -23.49 -17.60
N LEU A 318 9.46 -23.76 -17.14
CA LEU A 318 9.20 -24.51 -15.91
C LEU A 318 9.75 -25.95 -15.97
N ILE A 319 9.56 -26.65 -17.10
CA ILE A 319 10.17 -27.97 -17.35
C ILE A 319 11.69 -27.89 -17.30
N LYS A 320 12.30 -26.89 -17.93
CA LYS A 320 13.77 -26.72 -17.88
C LYS A 320 14.24 -26.51 -16.43
N TYR A 321 13.56 -25.64 -15.68
CA TYR A 321 13.87 -25.41 -14.27
C TYR A 321 13.75 -26.70 -13.44
N ALA A 322 12.63 -27.41 -13.57
CA ALA A 322 12.39 -28.65 -12.85
C ALA A 322 13.50 -29.70 -13.12
N ASN A 323 13.88 -29.89 -14.38
CA ASN A 323 14.98 -30.80 -14.74
C ASN A 323 16.32 -30.38 -14.11
N ASN A 324 16.62 -29.09 -14.08
CA ASN A 324 17.89 -28.58 -13.52
C ASN A 324 17.97 -28.75 -12.00
N HIS A 325 16.82 -28.81 -11.32
CA HIS A 325 16.71 -28.92 -9.87
C HIS A 325 16.22 -30.31 -9.40
N ASN A 326 16.16 -31.29 -10.30
CA ASN A 326 15.66 -32.64 -10.05
C ASN A 326 14.24 -32.67 -9.43
N ILE A 327 13.39 -31.73 -9.84
CA ILE A 327 11.97 -31.67 -9.46
C ILE A 327 11.16 -32.42 -10.52
N VAL A 328 10.28 -33.30 -10.07
CA VAL A 328 9.30 -34.00 -10.92
C VAL A 328 7.95 -33.33 -10.76
N PHE A 329 7.31 -32.92 -11.85
CA PHE A 329 5.97 -32.35 -11.81
C PHE A 329 4.95 -33.41 -11.46
N GLU A 330 4.02 -33.04 -10.58
CA GLU A 330 2.83 -33.82 -10.27
C GLU A 330 1.81 -33.65 -11.41
N VAL A 331 2.04 -34.37 -12.52
CA VAL A 331 1.23 -34.23 -13.75
C VAL A 331 -0.13 -34.94 -13.69
N ASN A 332 -0.35 -35.84 -12.73
CA ASN A 332 -1.64 -36.50 -12.53
C ASN A 332 -2.43 -35.90 -11.36
N ASP A 333 -1.89 -34.86 -10.74
CA ASP A 333 -2.54 -34.19 -9.64
C ASP A 333 -3.80 -33.46 -10.10
N LYS A 334 -4.81 -33.46 -9.25
CA LYS A 334 -6.08 -32.81 -9.54
C LYS A 334 -6.08 -31.33 -9.16
N ASP A 335 -6.78 -30.52 -9.94
CA ASP A 335 -7.21 -29.19 -9.56
C ASP A 335 -8.46 -29.24 -8.63
N ASN A 336 -9.00 -28.08 -8.26
CA ASN A 336 -10.21 -27.99 -7.44
C ASN A 336 -11.52 -28.42 -8.13
N LYS A 337 -11.50 -28.65 -9.45
CA LYS A 337 -12.62 -29.16 -10.25
C LYS A 337 -12.49 -30.66 -10.52
N ASP A 338 -11.60 -31.33 -9.78
CA ASP A 338 -11.23 -32.73 -9.97
C ASP A 338 -10.62 -33.03 -11.35
N ASN A 339 -10.19 -32.02 -12.11
CA ASN A 339 -9.51 -32.23 -13.39
C ASN A 339 -8.05 -32.61 -13.14
N ILE A 340 -7.59 -33.66 -13.78
CA ILE A 340 -6.17 -33.88 -13.99
C ILE A 340 -5.68 -33.00 -15.14
N LEU A 341 -4.37 -32.77 -15.15
CA LEU A 341 -3.65 -32.02 -16.17
C LEU A 341 -4.06 -32.31 -17.62
N VAL A 342 -4.14 -33.59 -17.98
CA VAL A 342 -4.42 -34.03 -19.35
C VAL A 342 -5.78 -33.49 -19.82
N GLN A 343 -6.78 -33.45 -18.93
CA GLN A 343 -8.10 -32.87 -19.21
C GLN A 343 -7.99 -31.36 -19.44
N ALA A 344 -7.25 -30.64 -18.59
CA ALA A 344 -7.01 -29.21 -18.77
C ALA A 344 -6.34 -28.89 -20.11
N VAL A 345 -5.43 -29.75 -20.58
CA VAL A 345 -4.79 -29.61 -21.90
C VAL A 345 -5.78 -29.88 -23.03
N CYS A 346 -6.69 -30.85 -22.89
CA CYS A 346 -7.77 -31.08 -23.84
C CYS A 346 -8.66 -29.84 -23.99
N PHE A 347 -9.06 -29.20 -22.89
CA PHE A 347 -9.81 -27.93 -22.92
C PHE A 347 -9.02 -26.78 -23.58
N SER A 348 -7.68 -26.81 -23.54
CA SER A 348 -6.85 -25.78 -24.18
C SER A 348 -6.90 -25.83 -25.72
N LYS A 349 -7.28 -26.99 -26.30
CA LYS A 349 -7.25 -27.31 -27.74
C LYS A 349 -5.86 -27.19 -28.38
N ASN A 350 -4.81 -27.50 -27.62
CA ASN A 350 -3.43 -27.29 -28.05
C ASN A 350 -2.64 -28.62 -28.18
N PRO A 351 -2.53 -29.19 -29.40
CA PRO A 351 -1.78 -30.43 -29.63
C PRO A 351 -0.28 -30.33 -29.33
N GLU A 352 0.35 -29.15 -29.47
CA GLU A 352 1.76 -28.98 -29.13
C GLU A 352 1.97 -29.10 -27.61
N LEU A 353 1.02 -28.57 -26.82
CA LEU A 353 1.01 -28.70 -25.37
C LEU A 353 0.88 -30.16 -24.93
N MET A 354 -0.03 -30.92 -25.55
CA MET A 354 -0.19 -32.35 -25.31
C MET A 354 1.08 -33.14 -25.62
N LYS A 355 1.69 -32.91 -26.80
CA LYS A 355 2.97 -33.54 -27.18
C LYS A 355 4.08 -33.24 -26.17
N LEU A 356 4.15 -32.02 -25.67
CA LEU A 356 5.16 -31.63 -24.70
C LEU A 356 4.98 -32.36 -23.36
N ILE A 357 3.73 -32.55 -22.92
CA ILE A 357 3.39 -33.26 -21.68
C ILE A 357 3.64 -34.77 -21.81
N ILE A 358 3.23 -35.39 -22.92
CA ILE A 358 3.55 -36.81 -23.20
C ILE A 358 5.07 -37.02 -23.17
N LYS A 359 5.82 -36.19 -23.90
CA LYS A 359 7.29 -36.26 -23.90
C LYS A 359 7.90 -36.06 -22.50
N TYR A 360 7.33 -35.17 -21.69
CA TYR A 360 7.79 -34.97 -20.32
C TYR A 360 7.50 -36.20 -19.45
N ALA A 361 6.30 -36.78 -19.56
CA ALA A 361 5.90 -37.97 -18.83
C ALA A 361 6.78 -39.18 -19.19
N ASP A 362 6.99 -39.44 -20.48
CA ASP A 362 7.86 -40.51 -20.98
C ASP A 362 9.28 -40.39 -20.42
N LYS A 363 9.85 -39.18 -20.45
CA LYS A 363 11.21 -38.92 -19.94
C LYS A 363 11.33 -39.22 -18.45
N ASN A 364 10.27 -38.99 -17.67
CA ASN A 364 10.27 -39.16 -16.22
C ASN A 364 9.60 -40.48 -15.77
N ASN A 365 9.30 -41.40 -16.70
CA ASN A 365 8.59 -42.65 -16.44
C ASN A 365 7.25 -42.46 -15.71
N ILE A 366 6.51 -41.40 -16.05
CA ILE A 366 5.19 -41.12 -15.48
C ILE A 366 4.11 -41.68 -16.40
N VAL A 367 3.22 -42.50 -15.84
CA VAL A 367 2.03 -42.96 -16.56
C VAL A 367 0.95 -41.90 -16.46
N LEU A 368 0.60 -41.26 -17.57
CA LEU A 368 -0.49 -40.29 -17.63
C LEU A 368 -1.85 -41.00 -17.44
N GLU A 369 -2.70 -40.49 -16.55
CA GLU A 369 -4.03 -41.06 -16.31
C GLU A 369 -5.05 -40.70 -17.42
N MET A 370 -4.79 -41.12 -18.66
CA MET A 370 -5.57 -40.75 -19.86
C MET A 370 -7.06 -41.14 -19.82
N ASN A 371 -7.44 -42.05 -18.94
CA ASN A 371 -8.83 -42.54 -18.78
C ASN A 371 -9.51 -41.99 -17.52
N LYS A 372 -8.86 -41.11 -16.76
CA LYS A 372 -9.46 -40.50 -15.58
C LYS A 372 -10.65 -39.64 -15.97
N ILE A 373 -11.69 -39.65 -15.14
CA ILE A 373 -12.86 -38.77 -15.29
C ILE A 373 -12.80 -37.67 -14.23
N ASP A 374 -13.22 -36.46 -14.61
CA ASP A 374 -13.36 -35.31 -13.72
C ASP A 374 -14.66 -35.41 -12.89
N GLY A 375 -14.95 -34.38 -12.09
CA GLY A 375 -16.20 -34.30 -11.31
C GLY A 375 -17.48 -34.26 -12.16
N LEU A 376 -17.37 -34.01 -13.47
CA LEU A 376 -18.49 -34.03 -14.43
C LEU A 376 -18.60 -35.38 -15.17
N GLY A 377 -17.70 -36.33 -14.90
CA GLY A 377 -17.65 -37.62 -15.59
C GLY A 377 -16.96 -37.59 -16.95
N CYS A 378 -16.25 -36.52 -17.29
CA CYS A 378 -15.60 -36.35 -18.59
C CYS A 378 -14.18 -36.91 -18.59
N SER A 379 -13.85 -37.81 -19.51
CA SER A 379 -12.46 -38.25 -19.75
C SER A 379 -11.71 -37.29 -20.67
N PRO A 380 -10.36 -37.29 -20.69
CA PRO A 380 -9.56 -36.56 -21.68
C PRO A 380 -10.04 -36.75 -23.13
N LEU A 381 -10.36 -38.00 -23.51
CA LEU A 381 -10.84 -38.33 -24.85
C LEU A 381 -12.22 -37.74 -25.12
N LEU A 382 -13.14 -37.81 -24.14
CA LEU A 382 -14.46 -37.22 -24.28
C LEU A 382 -14.38 -35.69 -24.46
N ILE A 383 -13.50 -35.03 -23.70
CA ILE A 383 -13.26 -33.58 -23.83
C ILE A 383 -12.69 -33.27 -25.21
N ALA A 384 -11.70 -34.02 -25.70
CA ALA A 384 -11.13 -33.79 -27.04
C ALA A 384 -12.16 -33.98 -28.17
N CYS A 385 -13.08 -34.93 -28.04
CA CYS A 385 -14.23 -35.13 -28.93
C CYS A 385 -15.21 -33.95 -28.86
N PHE A 386 -15.59 -33.52 -27.66
CA PHE A 386 -16.50 -32.39 -27.44
C PHE A 386 -15.93 -31.10 -28.02
N GLU A 387 -14.64 -30.83 -27.82
CA GLU A 387 -13.96 -29.65 -28.34
C GLU A 387 -13.62 -29.74 -29.84
N ASN A 388 -13.96 -30.86 -30.49
CA ASN A 388 -13.78 -31.15 -31.91
C ASN A 388 -12.33 -30.95 -32.41
N THR A 389 -11.35 -31.47 -31.65
CA THR A 389 -9.92 -31.33 -32.01
C THR A 389 -9.33 -32.67 -32.46
N VAL A 390 -9.45 -33.00 -33.74
CA VAL A 390 -8.99 -34.28 -34.34
C VAL A 390 -7.55 -34.63 -33.95
N LYS A 391 -6.63 -33.65 -34.02
CA LYS A 391 -5.23 -33.88 -33.66
C LYS A 391 -5.03 -34.25 -32.19
N MET A 392 -5.88 -33.77 -31.29
CA MET A 392 -5.84 -34.17 -29.87
C MET A 392 -6.36 -35.60 -29.70
N ILE A 393 -7.43 -35.96 -30.41
CA ILE A 393 -7.98 -37.32 -30.41
C ILE A 393 -6.91 -38.32 -30.90
N GLU A 394 -6.23 -38.02 -32.01
CA GLU A 394 -5.11 -38.83 -32.50
C GLU A 394 -4.01 -39.02 -31.46
N LEU A 395 -3.62 -37.95 -30.75
CA LEU A 395 -2.56 -38.00 -29.73
C LEU A 395 -2.97 -38.75 -28.46
N LEU A 396 -4.26 -38.80 -28.13
CA LEU A 396 -4.77 -39.54 -26.97
C LEU A 396 -4.92 -41.04 -27.26
N MET A 397 -5.03 -41.43 -28.54
CA MET A 397 -5.17 -42.83 -28.98
C MET A 397 -3.85 -43.49 -29.39
N SER A 398 -2.82 -42.69 -29.67
CA SER A 398 -1.45 -43.16 -29.96
C SER A 398 -0.72 -43.56 -28.68
#